data_AF-A0A516AGV6-F1
#
_entry.id   AF-A0A516AGV6-F1
#
_cell.length_a   1.000
_cell.length_b   1.000
_cell.length_c   1.000
_cell.angle_alpha   90.00
_cell.angle_beta   90.00
_cell.angle_gamma   90.00
#
_symmetry.space_group_name_H-M   'P 1'
#
loop_
_entity.id
_entity.type
_entity.pdbx_description
1 polymer ?
#
loop_
_entity_poly.entity_id
_entity_poly.type
_entity_poly.pdbx_seq_one_letter_code
_entity_poly.pdbx_strand_id
1 'polypeptide(L)'
;LPDNVEELLKVPGIGPYTAGAIASISYGRPAPLVDGNVIRVFARLLTLPGSPASQELNRQCWKLAGDLLDPDAPAEFNQALMELGATVCTPQVPTCDRCPVRPFCQAAAQLAAGKIASVTTFPEKTPRKERSVVQLAAVVLTDEEGRLLLVQRPQKGLLAGQWELPSVVLSGTGSSSP
;
A
#
# COMPACT_ATOMS: atom_id res chain seq x y z
N LEU A 1 -13.29 -17.29 -10.00
CA LEU A 1 -12.12 -17.28 -9.09
C LEU A 1 -12.43 -18.22 -7.94
N PRO A 2 -11.43 -18.90 -7.33
CA PRO A 2 -11.64 -19.65 -6.09
C PRO A 2 -12.21 -18.76 -4.99
N ASP A 3 -12.86 -19.37 -4.00
CA ASP A 3 -13.53 -18.64 -2.90
C ASP A 3 -12.72 -18.58 -1.61
N ASN A 4 -11.62 -19.34 -1.51
CA ASN A 4 -10.78 -19.43 -0.31
C ASN A 4 -9.37 -18.86 -0.58
N VAL A 5 -8.74 -18.39 0.50
CA VAL A 5 -7.43 -17.72 0.44
C VAL A 5 -6.33 -18.61 -0.12
N GLU A 6 -6.33 -19.90 0.24
CA GLU A 6 -5.29 -20.85 -0.14
C GLU A 6 -5.21 -21.05 -1.65
N GLU A 7 -6.36 -21.22 -2.31
CA GLU A 7 -6.42 -21.34 -3.76
C GLU A 7 -6.23 -19.99 -4.47
N LEU A 8 -6.73 -18.90 -3.89
CA LEU A 8 -6.55 -17.56 -4.45
C LEU A 8 -5.07 -17.16 -4.52
N LEU A 9 -4.28 -17.50 -3.50
CA LEU A 9 -2.84 -17.24 -3.46
C LEU A 9 -2.04 -17.97 -4.56
N LYS A 10 -2.60 -19.01 -5.17
CA LYS A 10 -1.96 -19.73 -6.30
C LYS A 10 -2.14 -19.00 -7.64
N VAL A 11 -3.04 -18.02 -7.71
CA VAL A 11 -3.31 -17.27 -8.93
C VAL A 11 -2.23 -16.20 -9.13
N PRO A 12 -1.55 -16.15 -10.29
CA PRO A 12 -0.53 -15.14 -10.55
C PRO A 12 -1.06 -13.71 -10.37
N GLY A 13 -0.37 -12.91 -9.56
CA GLY A 13 -0.74 -11.53 -9.26
C GLY A 13 -1.67 -11.35 -8.05
N ILE A 14 -2.18 -12.42 -7.45
CA ILE A 14 -2.99 -12.35 -6.22
C ILE A 14 -2.10 -12.54 -5.00
N GLY A 15 -1.87 -11.44 -4.27
CA GLY A 15 -1.19 -11.46 -2.97
C GLY A 15 -2.16 -11.63 -1.78
N PRO A 16 -1.66 -11.71 -0.54
CA PRO A 16 -2.46 -11.93 0.66
C PRO A 16 -3.60 -10.92 0.85
N TYR A 17 -3.34 -9.63 0.60
CA TYR A 17 -4.38 -8.59 0.64
C TYR A 17 -5.52 -8.91 -0.34
N THR A 18 -5.20 -9.14 -1.60
CA THR A 18 -6.18 -9.39 -2.66
C THR A 18 -6.94 -10.70 -2.40
N ALA A 19 -6.25 -11.74 -1.93
CA ALA A 19 -6.89 -13.00 -1.55
C ALA A 19 -7.90 -12.81 -0.41
N GLY A 20 -7.51 -12.10 0.66
CA GLY A 20 -8.40 -11.76 1.78
C GLY A 20 -9.58 -10.89 1.34
N ALA A 21 -9.34 -9.90 0.48
CA ALA A 21 -10.38 -9.04 -0.08
C ALA A 21 -11.40 -9.83 -0.90
N ILE A 22 -10.95 -10.67 -1.85
CA ILE A 22 -11.86 -11.49 -2.67
C ILE A 22 -12.63 -12.48 -1.79
N ALA A 23 -11.93 -13.24 -0.93
CA ALA A 23 -12.54 -14.25 -0.09
C ALA A 23 -13.60 -13.65 0.85
N SER A 24 -13.31 -12.53 1.51
CA SER A 24 -14.26 -11.88 2.41
C SER A 24 -15.36 -11.11 1.67
N ILE A 25 -15.01 -10.16 0.80
CA ILE A 25 -15.99 -9.24 0.20
C ILE A 25 -16.87 -9.91 -0.84
N SER A 26 -16.31 -10.80 -1.67
CA SER A 26 -17.07 -11.43 -2.75
C SER A 26 -17.75 -12.73 -2.32
N TYR A 27 -17.19 -13.45 -1.35
CA TYR A 27 -17.65 -14.79 -0.96
C TYR A 27 -18.02 -14.94 0.52
N GLY A 28 -17.94 -13.87 1.32
CA GLY A 28 -18.33 -13.90 2.73
C GLY A 28 -17.46 -14.81 3.60
N ARG A 29 -16.25 -15.19 3.16
CA ARG A 29 -15.36 -16.02 3.96
C ARG A 29 -14.69 -15.19 5.05
N PRO A 30 -14.51 -15.73 6.28
CA PRO A 30 -13.81 -15.05 7.36
C PRO A 30 -12.30 -15.02 7.08
N ALA A 31 -11.90 -14.10 6.20
CA ALA A 31 -10.52 -13.89 5.79
C ALA A 31 -10.11 -12.45 6.09
N PRO A 32 -9.07 -12.22 6.89
CA PRO A 32 -8.58 -10.87 7.15
C PRO A 32 -7.94 -10.29 5.89
N LEU A 33 -7.89 -8.97 5.82
CA LEU A 33 -7.08 -8.26 4.84
C LEU A 33 -6.33 -7.12 5.52
N VAL A 34 -5.15 -6.80 5.00
CA VAL A 34 -4.33 -5.70 5.51
C VAL A 34 -3.71 -4.97 4.32
N ASP A 35 -4.05 -3.69 4.19
CA ASP A 35 -3.42 -2.75 3.28
C ASP A 35 -2.68 -1.64 4.05
N GLY A 36 -2.17 -0.63 3.35
CA GLY A 36 -1.52 0.52 3.99
C GLY A 36 -2.46 1.38 4.86
N ASN A 37 -3.78 1.31 4.64
CA ASN A 37 -4.77 1.98 5.47
C ASN A 37 -4.96 1.24 6.79
N VAL A 38 -5.15 -0.07 6.73
CA VAL A 38 -5.28 -0.95 7.91
C VAL A 38 -4.04 -0.89 8.78
N ILE A 39 -2.83 -0.96 8.20
CA ILE A 39 -1.57 -0.84 8.95
C ILE A 39 -1.53 0.47 9.73
N ARG A 40 -1.92 1.58 9.09
CA ARG A 40 -1.94 2.89 9.74
C ARG A 40 -2.97 2.98 10.86
N VAL A 41 -4.16 2.42 10.65
CA VAL A 41 -5.20 2.37 11.68
C VAL A 41 -4.69 1.60 12.90
N PHE A 42 -4.17 0.38 12.72
CA PHE A 42 -3.67 -0.43 13.84
C PHE A 42 -2.44 0.17 14.52
N ALA A 43 -1.50 0.70 13.74
CA ALA A 43 -0.33 1.37 14.30
C ALA A 43 -0.71 2.52 15.23
N ARG A 44 -1.75 3.30 14.89
CA ARG A 44 -2.26 4.38 15.74
C ARG A 44 -3.13 3.86 16.88
N LEU A 45 -4.01 2.89 16.62
CA LEU A 45 -4.94 2.34 17.59
C LEU A 45 -4.18 1.76 18.80
N LEU A 46 -3.07 1.07 18.56
CA LEU A 46 -2.30 0.37 19.59
C LEU A 46 -0.89 0.94 19.79
N THR A 47 -0.56 2.06 19.16
CA THR A 47 0.78 2.69 19.21
C THR A 47 1.90 1.71 18.87
N LEU A 48 1.71 0.90 17.83
CA LEU A 48 2.66 -0.12 17.41
C LEU A 48 3.91 0.54 16.80
N PRO A 49 5.13 0.16 17.24
CA PRO A 49 6.36 0.75 16.75
C PRO A 49 6.70 0.27 15.33
N GLY A 50 7.46 1.09 14.62
CA GLY A 50 8.00 0.79 13.29
C GLY A 50 7.26 1.46 12.14
N SER A 51 7.91 1.39 10.96
CA SER A 51 7.37 1.93 9.72
C SER A 51 6.55 0.89 8.95
N PRO A 52 5.71 1.29 7.97
CA PRO A 52 4.97 0.35 7.13
C PRO A 52 5.83 -0.68 6.37
N ALA A 53 7.14 -0.41 6.22
CA ALA A 53 8.10 -1.36 5.63
C ALA A 53 8.62 -2.41 6.62
N SER A 54 8.31 -2.28 7.92
CA SER A 54 8.74 -3.21 8.96
C SER A 54 7.99 -4.54 8.87
N GLN A 55 8.72 -5.65 8.78
CA GLN A 55 8.12 -6.99 8.79
C GLN A 55 7.36 -7.26 10.09
N GLU A 56 7.89 -6.80 11.24
CA GLU A 56 7.26 -7.04 12.53
C GLU A 56 5.94 -6.28 12.66
N LEU A 57 5.89 -5.01 12.23
CA LEU A 57 4.64 -4.24 12.22
C LEU A 57 3.59 -4.91 11.33
N ASN A 58 3.98 -5.35 10.13
CA ASN A 58 3.07 -6.05 9.22
C ASN A 58 2.55 -7.34 9.86
N ARG A 59 3.42 -8.15 10.46
CA ARG A 59 3.04 -9.39 11.15
C ARG A 59 2.03 -9.14 12.27
N GLN A 60 2.25 -8.12 13.10
CA GLN A 60 1.32 -7.72 14.16
C GLN A 60 -0.03 -7.27 13.58
N CYS A 61 -0.02 -6.46 12.52
CA CYS A 61 -1.24 -6.00 11.86
C CYS A 61 -2.06 -7.16 11.28
N TRP A 62 -1.42 -8.14 10.64
CA TRP A 62 -2.08 -9.35 10.13
C TRP A 62 -2.69 -10.20 11.25
N LYS A 63 -1.96 -10.37 12.36
CA LYS A 63 -2.48 -11.06 13.54
C LYS A 63 -3.72 -10.35 14.09
N LEU A 64 -3.64 -9.03 14.29
CA LEU A 64 -4.75 -8.22 14.79
C LEU A 64 -5.96 -8.23 13.85
N ALA A 65 -5.73 -8.18 12.53
CA ALA A 65 -6.81 -8.28 11.56
C ALA A 65 -7.56 -9.61 11.71
N GLY A 66 -6.84 -10.72 11.89
CA GLY A 66 -7.45 -12.02 12.13
C GLY A 66 -8.17 -12.11 13.49
N ASP A 67 -7.54 -11.61 14.55
CA ASP A 67 -8.07 -11.67 15.92
C ASP A 67 -9.34 -10.82 16.09
N LEU A 68 -9.47 -9.71 15.36
CA LEU A 68 -10.58 -8.75 15.47
C LEU A 68 -11.69 -8.97 14.43
N LEU A 69 -11.44 -9.79 13.41
CA LEU A 69 -12.40 -10.01 12.34
C LEU A 69 -13.71 -10.58 12.90
N ASP A 70 -14.82 -9.96 12.53
CA ASP A 70 -16.14 -10.53 12.77
C ASP A 70 -16.36 -11.72 11.81
N PRO A 71 -16.47 -12.97 12.30
CA PRO A 71 -16.67 -14.13 11.43
C PRO A 71 -18.06 -14.16 10.78
N ASP A 72 -19.04 -13.46 11.34
CA ASP A 72 -20.42 -13.42 10.84
C ASP A 72 -20.62 -12.31 9.80
N ALA A 73 -19.79 -11.25 9.86
CA ALA A 73 -19.82 -10.11 8.94
C ALA A 73 -18.41 -9.70 8.44
N PRO A 74 -17.63 -10.61 7.83
CA PRO A 74 -16.23 -10.35 7.50
C PRO A 74 -16.06 -9.32 6.37
N ALA A 75 -17.02 -9.26 5.44
CA ALA A 75 -17.01 -8.29 4.34
C ALA A 75 -17.19 -6.87 4.87
N GLU A 76 -18.22 -6.65 5.68
CA GLU A 76 -18.55 -5.37 6.30
C GLU A 76 -17.43 -4.92 7.22
N PHE A 77 -16.88 -5.82 8.04
CA PHE A 77 -15.77 -5.50 8.93
C PHE A 77 -14.54 -5.02 8.16
N ASN A 78 -14.10 -5.78 7.16
CA ASN A 78 -12.93 -5.44 6.36
C ASN A 78 -13.12 -4.13 5.59
N GLN A 79 -14.30 -3.92 5.00
CA GLN A 79 -14.62 -2.67 4.31
C GLN A 79 -14.65 -1.48 5.28
N ALA A 80 -15.30 -1.62 6.44
CA ALA A 80 -15.34 -0.57 7.45
C ALA A 80 -13.94 -0.19 7.94
N LEU A 81 -13.05 -1.18 8.13
CA LEU A 81 -11.67 -0.95 8.55
C LEU A 81 -10.84 -0.22 7.48
N MET A 82 -10.96 -0.61 6.21
CA MET A 82 -10.33 0.10 5.09
C MET A 82 -10.87 1.53 4.97
N GLU A 83 -12.20 1.69 5.01
CA GLU A 83 -12.89 2.97 4.86
C GLU A 83 -12.52 3.93 6.00
N LEU A 84 -12.44 3.43 7.24
CA LEU A 84 -11.95 4.18 8.39
C LEU A 84 -10.54 4.74 8.12
N GLY A 85 -9.64 3.92 7.59
CA GLY A 85 -8.30 4.35 7.22
C GLY A 85 -8.34 5.39 6.09
N ALA A 86 -9.14 5.16 5.06
CA ALA A 86 -9.22 6.01 3.88
C ALA A 86 -9.79 7.41 4.15
N THR A 87 -10.85 7.51 4.97
CA THR A 87 -11.64 8.75 5.09
C THR A 87 -11.48 9.48 6.42
N VAL A 88 -11.15 8.77 7.51
CA VAL A 88 -11.08 9.35 8.85
C VAL A 88 -9.65 9.35 9.38
N CYS A 89 -9.04 8.18 9.47
CA CYS A 89 -7.69 7.99 9.99
C CYS A 89 -6.66 8.22 8.87
N THR A 90 -6.71 9.39 8.22
CA THR A 90 -5.90 9.68 7.03
C THR A 90 -4.40 9.88 7.34
N PRO A 91 -3.49 9.78 6.36
CA PRO A 91 -2.04 9.85 6.60
C PRO A 91 -1.57 11.16 7.26
N GLN A 92 -2.10 12.30 6.83
CA GLN A 92 -1.58 13.62 7.23
C GLN A 92 -2.47 14.36 8.23
N VAL A 93 -3.78 14.42 7.98
CA VAL A 93 -4.73 15.21 8.78
C VAL A 93 -5.93 14.33 9.16
N PRO A 94 -5.77 13.41 10.14
CA PRO A 94 -6.85 12.53 10.56
C PRO A 94 -7.93 13.30 11.35
N THR A 95 -9.20 12.99 11.11
CA THR A 95 -10.36 13.56 11.82
C THR A 95 -10.66 12.75 13.09
N CYS A 96 -9.72 12.78 14.03
CA CYS A 96 -9.79 11.97 15.25
C CYS A 96 -11.01 12.28 16.13
N ASP A 97 -11.51 13.51 16.09
CA ASP A 97 -12.73 13.96 16.77
C ASP A 97 -13.99 13.22 16.31
N ARG A 98 -14.05 12.86 15.03
CA ARG A 98 -15.16 12.10 14.42
C ARG A 98 -14.89 10.61 14.29
N CYS A 99 -13.76 10.13 14.81
CA CYS A 99 -13.36 8.74 14.67
C CYS A 99 -14.21 7.83 15.58
N PRO A 100 -14.94 6.85 15.03
CA PRO A 100 -15.85 6.01 15.82
C PRO A 100 -15.12 5.13 16.84
N VAL A 101 -13.83 4.82 16.58
CA VAL A 101 -12.99 4.02 17.46
C VAL A 101 -12.02 4.86 18.30
N ARG A 102 -12.19 6.20 18.34
CA ARG A 102 -11.37 7.11 19.14
C ARG A 102 -11.24 6.68 20.61
N PRO A 103 -12.30 6.24 21.32
CA PRO A 103 -12.18 5.83 22.72
C PRO A 103 -11.20 4.68 22.96
N PHE A 104 -10.95 3.86 21.93
CA PHE A 104 -10.04 2.71 21.98
C PHE A 104 -8.64 3.04 21.44
N CYS A 105 -8.42 4.26 20.94
CA CYS A 105 -7.19 4.64 20.26
C CYS A 105 -6.14 5.17 21.23
N GLN A 106 -5.07 4.38 21.42
CA GLN A 106 -3.95 4.72 22.30
C GLN A 106 -3.21 5.97 21.81
N ALA A 107 -3.00 6.17 20.50
CA ALA A 107 -2.37 7.39 20.01
C ALA A 107 -3.22 8.63 20.32
N ALA A 108 -4.55 8.54 20.21
CA ALA A 108 -5.44 9.65 20.56
C ALA A 108 -5.40 9.95 22.07
N ALA A 109 -5.36 8.92 22.92
CA ALA A 109 -5.20 9.08 24.37
C ALA A 109 -3.83 9.69 24.73
N GLN A 110 -2.75 9.27 24.09
CA GLN A 110 -1.41 9.83 24.28
C GLN A 110 -1.33 11.30 23.84
N LEU A 111 -1.98 11.66 22.73
CA LEU A 111 -2.08 13.05 22.27
C LEU A 111 -2.83 13.91 23.28
N ALA A 112 -3.98 13.45 23.78
CA ALA A 112 -4.76 14.18 24.78
C ALA A 112 -4.01 14.36 26.11
N ALA A 113 -3.14 13.41 26.46
CA ALA A 113 -2.25 13.49 27.62
C ALA A 113 -0.96 14.30 27.37
N GLY A 114 -0.76 14.87 26.18
CA GLY A 114 0.45 15.63 25.82
C GLY A 114 1.73 14.80 25.69
N LYS A 115 1.63 13.46 25.55
CA LYS A 115 2.80 12.56 25.45
C LYS A 115 3.40 12.51 24.05
N ILE A 116 2.60 12.80 23.02
CA ILE A 116 3.02 12.87 21.62
C ILE A 116 2.47 14.16 21.01
N ALA A 117 3.19 14.72 20.03
CA ALA A 117 2.75 15.93 19.34
C ALA A 117 1.60 15.67 18.35
N SER A 118 1.50 14.45 17.81
CA SER A 118 0.48 14.07 16.83
C SER A 118 0.31 12.56 16.79
N VAL A 119 -0.91 12.08 16.49
CA VAL A 119 -1.15 10.66 16.18
C VAL A 119 -0.41 10.21 14.92
N THR A 120 -0.01 11.13 14.05
CA THR A 120 0.76 10.85 12.82
C THR A 120 2.21 10.45 13.08
N THR A 121 2.66 10.45 14.34
CA THR A 121 3.90 9.79 14.76
C THR A 121 3.85 8.29 14.47
N PHE A 122 2.63 7.71 14.45
CA PHE A 122 2.40 6.32 14.07
C PHE A 122 1.66 6.22 12.72
N PRO A 123 2.06 5.29 11.84
CA PRO A 123 3.30 4.51 11.90
C PRO A 123 4.53 5.42 11.65
N GLU A 124 5.71 4.95 12.01
CA GLU A 124 6.95 5.70 11.78
C GLU A 124 7.22 5.88 10.28
N LYS A 125 7.97 6.93 9.92
CA LYS A 125 8.29 7.19 8.52
C LYS A 125 9.25 6.14 7.99
N THR A 126 8.94 5.56 6.83
CA THR A 126 9.91 4.74 6.10
C THR A 126 11.02 5.64 5.57
N PRO A 127 12.30 5.31 5.81
CA PRO A 127 13.42 6.05 5.24
C PRO A 127 13.28 6.11 3.71
N ARG A 128 13.36 7.32 3.16
CA ARG A 128 13.23 7.51 1.72
C ARG A 128 14.49 6.98 1.04
N LYS A 129 14.34 5.95 0.21
CA LYS A 129 15.43 5.50 -0.66
C LYS A 129 15.75 6.61 -1.66
N GLU A 130 17.05 6.90 -1.85
CA GLU A 130 17.48 7.82 -2.88
C GLU A 130 17.00 7.34 -4.26
N ARG A 131 16.44 8.28 -5.04
CA ARG A 131 15.97 7.98 -6.38
C ARG A 131 17.17 8.05 -7.32
N SER A 132 17.42 6.97 -8.06
CA SER A 132 18.38 7.00 -9.15
C SER A 132 17.82 7.85 -10.29
N VAL A 133 18.56 8.89 -10.69
CA VAL A 133 18.23 9.67 -11.88
C VAL A 133 18.75 8.91 -13.10
N VAL A 134 17.87 8.62 -14.05
CA VAL A 134 18.21 7.99 -15.33
C VAL A 134 17.89 9.00 -16.43
N GLN A 135 18.89 9.32 -17.25
CA GLN A 135 18.70 10.17 -18.43
C GLN A 135 18.36 9.29 -19.64
N LEU A 136 17.36 9.70 -20.42
CA LEU A 136 16.86 8.98 -21.59
C LEU A 136 16.78 9.95 -22.75
N ALA A 137 17.28 9.54 -23.92
CA ALA A 137 16.98 10.19 -25.18
C ALA A 137 15.92 9.35 -25.91
N ALA A 138 14.80 9.96 -26.27
CA ALA A 138 13.75 9.33 -27.07
C ALA A 138 13.58 10.11 -28.38
N VAL A 139 13.30 9.41 -29.47
CA VAL A 139 13.09 10.02 -30.79
C VAL A 139 11.67 9.79 -31.26
N VAL A 140 11.08 10.84 -31.83
CA VAL A 140 9.81 10.78 -32.54
C VAL A 140 10.12 10.60 -34.02
N LEU A 141 9.76 9.45 -34.58
CA LEU A 141 9.97 9.16 -35.99
C LEU A 141 8.61 9.03 -36.68
N THR A 142 8.42 9.82 -37.74
CA THR A 142 7.23 9.79 -38.58
C THR A 142 7.61 9.46 -40.02
N ASP A 143 6.76 8.73 -40.72
CA ASP A 143 6.84 8.57 -42.17
C ASP A 143 6.12 9.70 -42.93
N GLU A 144 6.12 9.63 -44.26
CA GLU A 144 5.50 10.62 -45.14
C GLU A 144 3.97 10.68 -44.97
N GLU A 145 3.34 9.60 -44.50
CA GLU A 145 1.91 9.54 -44.17
C GLU A 145 1.60 10.01 -42.74
N GLY A 146 2.61 10.40 -41.95
CA GLY A 146 2.46 10.90 -40.58
C GLY A 146 2.24 9.80 -39.53
N ARG A 147 2.52 8.53 -39.85
CA ARG A 147 2.45 7.41 -38.88
C ARG A 147 3.68 7.44 -37.99
N LEU A 148 3.50 7.09 -36.71
CA LEU A 148 4.56 7.09 -35.70
C LEU A 148 5.20 5.71 -35.55
N LEU A 149 6.54 5.67 -35.49
CA LEU A 149 7.25 4.46 -35.08
C LEU A 149 7.18 4.30 -33.57
N LEU A 150 6.61 3.17 -33.14
CA LEU A 150 6.64 2.70 -31.76
C LEU A 150 7.37 1.36 -31.70
N VAL A 151 8.06 1.11 -30.59
CA VAL A 151 8.71 -0.17 -30.29
C VAL A 151 8.10 -0.75 -29.03
N GLN A 152 7.97 -2.08 -28.98
CA GLN A 152 7.50 -2.76 -27.78
C GLN A 152 8.67 -3.08 -26.86
N ARG A 153 8.53 -2.73 -25.58
CA ARG A 153 9.54 -3.00 -24.55
C ARG A 153 9.68 -4.51 -24.30
N PRO A 154 10.84 -4.97 -23.79
CA PRO A 154 11.02 -6.37 -23.40
C PRO A 154 9.92 -6.86 -22.44
N GLN A 155 9.68 -8.18 -22.42
CA GLN A 155 8.67 -8.81 -21.56
C GLN A 155 9.06 -8.88 -20.07
N LYS A 156 10.20 -8.29 -19.69
CA LYS A 156 10.71 -8.25 -18.31
C LYS A 156 11.28 -6.87 -18.00
N GLY A 157 11.20 -6.47 -16.73
CA GLY A 157 11.75 -5.20 -16.24
C GLY A 157 10.73 -4.07 -16.20
N LEU A 158 11.23 -2.84 -16.16
CA LEU A 158 10.41 -1.64 -16.03
C LEU A 158 9.52 -1.45 -17.27
N LEU A 159 8.21 -1.31 -17.05
CA LEU A 159 7.17 -1.15 -18.10
C LEU A 159 7.19 -2.29 -19.14
N ALA A 160 7.39 -3.53 -18.68
CA ALA A 160 7.46 -4.70 -19.53
C ALA A 160 6.24 -4.82 -20.47
N GLY A 161 6.47 -5.11 -21.75
CA GLY A 161 5.43 -5.30 -22.76
C GLY A 161 4.69 -4.04 -23.21
N GLN A 162 4.94 -2.87 -22.61
CA GLN A 162 4.36 -1.60 -23.02
C GLN A 162 5.01 -1.08 -24.31
N TRP A 163 4.28 -0.28 -25.08
CA TRP A 163 4.80 0.43 -26.26
C TRP A 163 5.47 1.74 -25.86
N GLU A 164 6.56 2.09 -26.53
CA GLU A 164 7.28 3.34 -26.34
C GLU A 164 7.83 3.91 -27.65
N LEU A 165 8.23 5.18 -27.60
CA LEU A 165 9.09 5.77 -28.62
C LEU A 165 10.47 5.11 -28.57
N PRO A 166 11.15 4.90 -29.71
CA PRO A 166 12.54 4.44 -29.70
C PRO A 166 13.38 5.32 -28.78
N SER A 167 14.01 4.70 -27.79
CA SER A 167 14.77 5.42 -26.77
C SER A 167 16.05 4.68 -26.38
N VAL A 168 17.02 5.43 -25.88
CA VAL A 168 18.28 4.91 -25.33
C VAL A 168 18.54 5.56 -23.98
N VAL A 169 18.99 4.76 -23.02
CA VAL A 169 19.50 5.28 -21.74
C VAL A 169 20.82 5.99 -22.03
N LEU A 170 20.89 7.27 -21.68
CA LEU A 170 22.12 8.02 -21.75
C LEU A 170 22.96 7.64 -20.54
N SER A 171 24.16 7.12 -20.79
CA SER A 171 25.17 6.96 -19.75
C SER A 171 25.55 8.35 -19.25
N GLY A 172 25.04 8.75 -18.09
CA GLY A 172 25.57 9.90 -17.40
C GLY A 172 27.04 9.64 -17.10
N THR A 173 27.93 10.56 -17.48
CA THR A 173 29.26 10.68 -16.89
C THR A 173 29.08 10.66 -15.37
N GLY A 174 29.39 9.54 -14.73
CA GLY A 174 29.40 9.46 -13.29
C GLY A 174 30.42 10.47 -12.80
N SER A 175 29.94 11.57 -12.19
CA SER A 175 30.77 12.26 -11.22
C SER A 175 30.94 11.29 -10.07
N SER A 176 32.04 10.55 -10.10
CA SER A 176 32.71 10.19 -8.87
C SER A 176 32.84 11.46 -8.03
N SER A 177 32.40 11.40 -6.79
CA SER A 177 32.76 12.40 -5.79
C SER A 177 32.93 11.69 -4.45
N PRO A 178 33.82 12.25 -3.62
CA PRO A 178 34.90 11.54 -2.93
C PRO A 178 34.50 10.85 -1.63
#